data_AF-A0A0H2L584-F1
#
_entry.id   AF-A0A0H2L584-F1
#
_cell.length_a   1.000
_cell.length_b   1.000
_cell.length_c   1.000
_cell.angle_alpha   90.00
_cell.angle_beta   90.00
_cell.angle_gamma   90.00
#
_symmetry.space_group_name_H-M   'P 1'
#
loop_
_entity.id
_entity.type
_entity.pdbx_description
1 polymer ?
#
loop_
_entity_poly.entity_id
_entity_poly.type
_entity_poly.pdbx_seq_one_letter_code
_entity_poly.pdbx_strand_id
1 'polypeptide(L)'
;MRIASAASGARAPPGTKVSAAEPCLDGGPDALVFPSTRATPRSPSRVRDQLREAQASIGTTVTPHDFRRTVATQVANSTTIGNATALLGHADEGTTVRHYVKRTHVAPDLRVVLDQLVQQAATDDLPGKTE
;
A
#
# COMPACT_ATOMS: atom_id res chain seq x y z
N MET A 1 37.48 -16.93 -27.79
CA MET A 1 36.15 -16.99 -27.14
C MET A 1 36.26 -17.79 -25.84
N ARG A 2 36.61 -17.13 -24.72
CA ARG A 2 36.24 -17.47 -23.32
C ARG A 2 36.44 -16.21 -22.48
N ILE A 3 35.45 -15.96 -21.64
CA ILE A 3 35.15 -14.75 -20.88
C ILE A 3 36.09 -14.64 -19.67
N ALA A 4 36.70 -13.47 -19.49
CA ALA A 4 37.58 -13.16 -18.37
C ALA A 4 36.80 -12.99 -17.06
N SER A 5 37.40 -13.51 -16.00
CA SER A 5 36.96 -13.52 -14.61
C SER A 5 37.62 -12.40 -13.81
N ALA A 6 36.91 -12.00 -12.75
CA ALA A 6 37.36 -11.41 -11.49
C ALA A 6 37.69 -9.90 -11.38
N ALA A 7 37.02 -9.28 -10.39
CA ALA A 7 37.55 -8.47 -9.28
C ALA A 7 36.62 -7.27 -9.03
N SER A 8 35.79 -7.32 -7.99
CA SER A 8 36.08 -6.72 -6.67
C SER A 8 36.30 -5.20 -6.74
N GLY A 9 35.32 -4.47 -6.21
CA GLY A 9 35.39 -3.03 -5.99
C GLY A 9 34.42 -2.65 -4.88
N ALA A 10 34.72 -3.04 -3.65
CA ALA A 10 34.11 -2.44 -2.48
C ALA A 10 34.47 -0.95 -2.47
N ARG A 11 33.48 -0.06 -2.38
CA ARG A 11 33.70 1.38 -2.14
C ARG A 11 32.90 1.80 -0.91
N ALA A 12 33.64 2.24 0.11
CA ALA A 12 33.12 2.74 1.38
C ALA A 12 32.43 4.12 1.24
N PRO A 13 31.45 4.45 2.11
CA PRO A 13 31.04 5.84 2.44
C PRO A 13 32.06 6.45 3.43
N PRO A 14 32.19 7.78 3.68
CA PRO A 14 31.21 8.86 3.50
C PRO A 14 31.79 10.19 2.93
N GLY A 15 30.92 11.17 2.68
CA GLY A 15 31.34 12.56 2.43
C GLY A 15 31.05 13.11 1.03
N THR A 16 29.92 12.77 0.43
CA THR A 16 29.48 13.47 -0.79
C THR A 16 28.89 14.81 -0.39
N LYS A 17 29.60 15.90 -0.69
CA LYS A 17 28.94 17.19 -0.87
C LYS A 17 27.84 16.97 -1.92
N VAL A 18 26.59 16.92 -1.50
CA VAL A 18 25.46 17.04 -2.41
C VAL A 18 25.49 18.48 -2.87
N SER A 19 26.25 18.75 -3.93
CA SER A 19 25.95 19.89 -4.78
C SER A 19 24.56 19.61 -5.32
N ALA A 20 23.57 20.31 -4.78
CA ALA A 20 22.22 20.37 -5.35
C ALA A 20 22.30 21.11 -6.68
N ALA A 21 22.91 20.47 -7.68
CA ALA A 21 22.51 20.69 -9.05
C ALA A 21 21.12 20.05 -9.11
N GLU A 22 20.09 20.89 -8.98
CA GLU A 22 18.72 20.53 -9.35
C GLU A 22 18.81 19.71 -10.63
N PRO A 23 18.51 18.41 -10.62
CA PRO A 23 18.51 17.68 -11.86
C PRO A 23 17.32 18.26 -12.62
N CYS A 24 17.61 19.16 -13.56
CA CYS A 24 16.66 19.70 -14.52
C CYS A 24 16.30 18.54 -15.45
N LEU A 25 15.50 17.61 -14.92
CA LEU A 25 15.01 16.49 -15.68
C LEU A 25 13.81 17.02 -16.46
N ASP A 26 14.10 17.63 -17.60
CA ASP A 26 13.14 18.14 -18.58
C ASP A 26 12.23 17.06 -19.20
N GLY A 27 12.26 15.83 -18.67
CA GLY A 27 11.50 14.70 -19.19
C GLY A 27 12.05 14.12 -20.49
N GLY A 28 13.08 14.75 -21.09
CA GLY A 28 13.57 14.41 -22.41
C GLY A 28 12.54 14.63 -23.53
N PRO A 29 12.74 14.02 -24.71
CA PRO A 29 11.87 14.22 -25.87
C PRO A 29 10.43 13.73 -25.64
N ASP A 30 10.25 12.79 -24.71
CA ASP A 30 8.95 12.20 -24.38
C ASP A 30 8.22 12.94 -23.24
N ALA A 31 8.80 14.05 -22.72
CA ALA A 31 8.28 14.83 -21.61
C ALA A 31 7.86 13.97 -20.40
N LEU A 32 8.71 13.00 -20.04
CA LEU A 32 8.41 12.04 -18.96
C LEU A 32 8.25 12.76 -17.62
N VAL A 33 7.25 12.34 -16.83
CA VAL A 33 7.02 12.84 -15.46
C VAL A 33 8.08 12.32 -14.48
N PHE A 34 8.55 11.09 -14.67
CA PHE A 34 9.58 10.46 -13.82
C PHE A 34 10.77 9.96 -14.65
N PRO A 35 11.51 10.85 -15.30
CA PRO A 35 12.69 10.51 -16.10
C PRO A 35 13.84 10.00 -15.23
N SER A 36 14.67 9.13 -15.79
CA SER A 36 15.99 8.83 -15.24
C SER A 36 16.94 10.03 -15.40
N THR A 37 18.13 9.96 -14.81
CA THR A 37 19.18 10.97 -15.01
C THR A 37 19.66 11.08 -16.48
N ARG A 38 19.32 10.09 -17.31
CA ARG A 38 19.58 10.10 -18.76
C ARG A 38 18.31 10.42 -19.58
N ALA A 39 17.29 11.00 -18.94
CA ALA A 39 15.99 11.31 -19.56
C ALA A 39 15.27 10.11 -20.19
N THR A 40 15.46 8.91 -19.63
CA THR A 40 14.80 7.67 -20.11
C THR A 40 13.72 7.18 -19.14
N PRO A 41 12.75 6.37 -19.60
CA PRO A 41 11.79 5.72 -18.72
C PRO A 41 12.47 4.87 -17.65
N ARG A 42 11.99 4.99 -16.40
CA ARG A 42 12.50 4.18 -15.29
C ARG A 42 11.93 2.76 -15.35
N SER A 43 12.79 1.76 -15.15
CA SER A 43 12.34 0.37 -15.03
C SER A 43 11.82 0.07 -13.62
N PRO A 44 10.85 -0.87 -13.47
CA PRO A 44 10.34 -1.25 -12.15
C PRO A 44 11.38 -1.88 -11.23
N SER A 45 12.41 -2.54 -11.76
CA SER A 45 13.52 -3.06 -10.96
C SER A 45 14.34 -1.93 -10.31
N ARG A 46 14.73 -0.93 -11.11
CA ARG A 46 15.52 0.22 -10.62
C ARG A 46 14.76 1.02 -9.56
N VAL A 47 13.45 1.21 -9.72
CA VAL A 47 12.62 1.88 -8.71
C VAL A 47 12.60 1.08 -7.40
N ARG A 48 12.51 -0.24 -7.46
CA ARG A 48 12.57 -1.10 -6.27
C ARG A 48 13.94 -1.07 -5.59
N ASP A 49 15.01 -1.06 -6.35
CA ASP A 49 16.36 -0.97 -5.81
C ASP A 49 16.60 0.39 -5.15
N GLN A 50 16.17 1.47 -5.79
CA GLN A 50 16.21 2.82 -5.20
C GLN A 50 15.40 2.90 -3.89
N LEU A 51 14.22 2.26 -3.84
CA LEU A 51 13.44 2.19 -2.60
C LEU A 51 14.18 1.40 -1.50
N ARG A 52 14.81 0.28 -1.85
CA ARG A 52 15.62 -0.52 -0.91
C ARG A 52 16.78 0.26 -0.33
N GLU A 53 17.46 1.04 -1.17
CA GLU A 53 18.55 1.93 -0.73
C GLU A 53 18.01 3.03 0.19
N ALA A 54 16.90 3.67 -0.18
CA ALA A 54 16.29 4.74 0.61
C ALA A 54 15.79 4.27 1.99
N GLN A 55 15.34 3.02 2.09
CA GLN A 55 14.85 2.45 3.36
C GLN A 55 15.94 1.74 4.16
N ALA A 56 17.20 1.74 3.75
CA ALA A 56 18.26 0.99 4.43
C ALA A 56 18.48 1.41 5.89
N SER A 57 18.16 2.67 6.23
CA SER A 57 18.22 3.20 7.60
C SER A 57 16.90 3.04 8.38
N ILE A 58 15.84 2.61 7.69
CA ILE A 58 14.51 2.42 8.25
C ILE A 58 14.46 0.96 8.68
N GLY A 59 14.28 0.69 9.97
CA GLY A 59 14.23 -0.67 10.54
C GLY A 59 13.03 -1.51 10.09
N THR A 60 12.48 -1.25 8.90
CA THR A 60 11.31 -1.90 8.32
C THR A 60 11.48 -1.96 6.81
N THR A 61 11.23 -3.14 6.24
CA THR A 61 11.22 -3.32 4.79
C THR A 61 9.86 -2.94 4.25
N VAL A 62 9.81 -1.95 3.37
CA VAL A 62 8.60 -1.63 2.61
C VAL A 62 8.81 -1.92 1.12
N THR A 63 7.70 -2.15 0.42
CA THR A 63 7.66 -2.37 -1.02
C THR A 63 6.71 -1.39 -1.68
N PRO A 64 6.80 -1.16 -3.00
CA PRO A 64 5.83 -0.33 -3.72
C PRO A 64 4.37 -0.82 -3.53
N HIS A 65 4.19 -2.12 -3.35
CA HIS A 65 2.88 -2.71 -3.10
C HIS A 65 2.30 -2.32 -1.73
N ASP A 66 3.15 -2.10 -0.71
CA ASP A 66 2.70 -1.67 0.61
C ASP A 66 2.16 -0.24 0.59
N PHE A 67 2.77 0.65 -0.19
CA PHE A 67 2.23 2.00 -0.41
C PHE A 67 0.85 1.92 -1.08
N ARG A 68 0.72 1.09 -2.12
CA ARG A 68 -0.57 0.88 -2.82
C ARG A 68 -1.64 0.35 -1.87
N ARG A 69 -1.31 -0.63 -1.01
CA ARG A 69 -2.22 -1.18 0.00
C ARG A 69 -2.57 -0.15 1.09
N THR A 70 -1.62 0.66 1.52
CA THR A 70 -1.83 1.68 2.57
C THR A 70 -2.85 2.72 2.12
N VAL A 71 -2.67 3.28 0.93
CA VAL A 71 -3.60 4.27 0.36
C VAL A 71 -4.98 3.66 0.13
N ALA A 72 -5.04 2.46 -0.46
CA ALA A 72 -6.31 1.77 -0.71
C ALA A 72 -7.09 1.51 0.60
N THR A 73 -6.40 1.05 1.64
CA THR A 73 -6.99 0.83 2.96
C THR A 73 -7.52 2.13 3.55
N GLN A 74 -6.77 3.23 3.46
CA GLN A 74 -7.20 4.52 3.99
C GLN A 74 -8.48 5.02 3.30
N VAL A 75 -8.55 4.93 1.96
CA VAL A 75 -9.72 5.35 1.18
C VAL A 75 -10.93 4.47 1.44
N ALA A 76 -10.73 3.15 1.54
CA ALA A 76 -11.77 2.20 1.90
C ALA A 76 -12.39 2.52 3.27
N ASN A 77 -11.54 2.84 4.26
CA ASN A 77 -11.98 3.14 5.62
C ASN A 77 -12.65 4.52 5.75
N SER A 78 -12.19 5.52 4.98
CA SER A 78 -12.73 6.89 5.08
C SER A 78 -13.96 7.12 4.21
N THR A 79 -14.10 6.33 3.14
CA THR A 79 -15.17 6.51 2.17
C THR A 79 -15.87 5.18 1.89
N THR A 80 -15.53 4.48 0.80
CA THR A 80 -16.17 3.23 0.40
C THR A 80 -15.16 2.32 -0.31
N ILE A 81 -15.47 1.01 -0.34
CA ILE A 81 -14.69 0.02 -1.09
C ILE A 81 -14.72 0.30 -2.59
N GLY A 82 -15.85 0.72 -3.15
CA GLY A 82 -15.97 1.09 -4.56
C GLY A 82 -15.03 2.23 -4.95
N ASN A 83 -14.87 3.24 -4.10
CA ASN A 83 -13.94 4.35 -4.35
C ASN A 83 -12.47 3.89 -4.31
N ALA A 84 -12.12 2.99 -3.39
CA ALA A 84 -10.79 2.38 -3.38
C ALA A 84 -10.56 1.51 -4.64
N THR A 85 -11.58 0.82 -5.12
CA THR A 85 -11.53 -0.01 -6.35
C THR A 85 -11.32 0.84 -7.59
N ALA A 86 -12.06 1.93 -7.71
CA ALA A 86 -11.90 2.92 -8.78
C ALA A 86 -10.51 3.58 -8.76
N LEU A 87 -10.01 3.97 -7.58
CA LEU A 87 -8.66 4.51 -7.41
C LEU A 87 -7.57 3.55 -7.89
N LEU A 88 -7.73 2.26 -7.63
CA LEU A 88 -6.78 1.24 -8.05
C LEU A 88 -6.95 0.84 -9.53
N GLY A 89 -8.07 1.19 -10.15
CA GLY A 89 -8.41 0.79 -11.51
C GLY A 89 -8.70 -0.70 -11.65
N HIS A 90 -9.27 -1.35 -10.62
CA HIS A 90 -9.68 -2.74 -10.69
C HIS A 90 -11.10 -2.87 -11.23
N ALA A 91 -11.35 -3.90 -12.05
CA ALA A 91 -12.67 -4.19 -12.60
C ALA A 91 -13.65 -4.78 -11.56
N ASP A 92 -13.11 -5.37 -10.49
CA ASP A 92 -13.89 -6.06 -9.45
C ASP A 92 -13.46 -5.60 -8.05
N GLU A 93 -14.46 -5.32 -7.21
CA GLU A 93 -14.24 -4.96 -5.80
C GLU A 93 -13.67 -6.13 -4.98
N GLY A 94 -14.01 -7.38 -5.34
CA GLY A 94 -13.51 -8.57 -4.65
C GLY A 94 -11.98 -8.64 -4.63
N THR A 95 -11.33 -8.32 -5.75
CA THR A 95 -9.87 -8.21 -5.85
C THR A 95 -9.30 -7.14 -4.92
N THR A 96 -9.95 -5.97 -4.85
CA THR A 96 -9.54 -4.85 -3.99
C THR A 96 -9.65 -5.21 -2.51
N VAL A 97 -10.80 -5.76 -2.10
CA VAL A 97 -11.05 -6.20 -0.72
C VAL A 97 -10.07 -7.28 -0.29
N ARG A 98 -9.76 -8.23 -1.18
CA ARG A 98 -8.88 -9.36 -0.86
C ARG A 98 -7.42 -8.96 -0.72
N HIS A 99 -6.93 -8.10 -1.61
CA HIS A 99 -5.48 -7.88 -1.75
C HIS A 99 -5.01 -6.51 -1.26
N TYR A 100 -5.85 -5.48 -1.32
CA TYR A 100 -5.43 -4.09 -1.16
C TYR A 100 -6.05 -3.35 0.02
N VAL A 101 -7.14 -3.86 0.59
CA VAL A 101 -7.74 -3.29 1.81
C VAL A 101 -7.42 -4.16 3.01
N LYS A 102 -6.84 -3.57 4.06
CA LYS A 102 -6.64 -4.26 5.34
C LYS A 102 -7.99 -4.51 5.99
N ARG A 103 -8.24 -5.77 6.37
CA ARG A 103 -9.40 -6.12 7.20
C ARG A 103 -9.15 -5.66 8.63
N THR A 104 -9.96 -4.72 9.09
CA THR A 104 -9.93 -4.24 10.47
C THR A 104 -10.90 -5.09 11.28
N HIS A 105 -10.38 -5.93 12.19
CA HIS A 105 -11.20 -6.69 13.15
C HIS A 105 -11.53 -5.86 14.39
N VAL A 106 -11.92 -4.60 14.20
CA VAL A 106 -12.42 -3.75 15.28
C VAL A 106 -13.93 -3.78 15.18
N ALA A 107 -14.55 -4.63 15.99
CA ALA A 107 -16.00 -4.64 16.10
C ALA A 107 -16.44 -3.39 16.88
N PRO A 108 -17.44 -2.63 16.41
CA PRO A 108 -18.09 -1.62 17.24
C PRO A 108 -18.74 -2.28 18.47
N ASP A 109 -19.08 -1.50 19.49
CA ASP A 109 -19.80 -2.02 20.64
C ASP A 109 -21.22 -2.44 20.22
N LEU A 110 -21.44 -3.76 20.16
CA LEU A 110 -22.70 -4.36 19.72
C LEU A 110 -23.59 -4.82 20.88
N ARG A 111 -23.27 -4.46 22.13
CA ARG A 111 -24.04 -4.90 23.31
C ARG A 111 -25.52 -4.59 23.21
N VAL A 112 -25.89 -3.42 22.69
CA VAL A 112 -27.31 -3.02 22.52
C VAL A 112 -28.09 -3.98 21.63
N VAL A 113 -27.49 -4.46 20.53
CA VAL A 113 -28.15 -5.40 19.60
C VAL A 113 -28.30 -6.78 20.26
N LEU A 114 -27.28 -7.20 21.00
CA LEU A 114 -27.30 -8.45 21.76
C LEU A 114 -28.36 -8.42 22.87
N ASP A 115 -28.46 -7.30 23.59
CA ASP A 115 -29.47 -7.08 24.62
C ASP A 115 -30.88 -7.11 24.02
N GLN A 116 -31.12 -6.46 22.87
CA GLN A 116 -32.42 -6.53 22.20
C GLN A 116 -32.84 -7.97 21.86
N LEU A 117 -31.88 -8.79 21.42
CA LEU A 117 -32.13 -10.18 21.05
C LEU A 117 -32.45 -11.06 22.28
N VAL A 118 -31.79 -10.80 23.41
CA VAL A 118 -32.09 -11.46 24.70
C VAL A 118 -33.49 -11.06 25.20
N GLN A 119 -33.85 -9.78 25.11
CA GLN A 119 -35.16 -9.28 25.51
C GLN A 119 -36.29 -9.89 24.67
N GLN A 120 -36.08 -10.06 23.36
CA GLN A 120 -37.04 -10.71 22.47
C GLN A 120 -37.26 -12.18 22.85
N ALA A 121 -36.18 -12.91 23.16
CA ALA A 121 -36.29 -14.30 23.61
C ALA A 121 -37.06 -14.42 24.94
N ALA A 122 -36.86 -13.47 25.86
CA ALA A 122 -37.59 -13.45 27.13
C ALA A 122 -39.08 -13.13 26.97
N THR A 123 -39.46 -12.35 25.97
CA THR A 123 -40.88 -12.08 25.66
C THR A 123 -41.58 -13.25 24.97
N ASP A 124 -40.85 -14.06 24.19
CA ASP A 124 -41.39 -15.27 23.54
C ASP A 124 -41.61 -16.43 24.51
N ASP A 125 -40.92 -16.45 25.65
CA ASP A 125 -41.05 -17.48 26.70
C ASP A 125 -42.19 -17.18 27.71
N LEU A 126 -43.03 -16.19 27.44
CA LEU A 126 -44.24 -15.94 28.23
C LEU A 126 -45.35 -16.91 27.78
N PRO A 127 -45.76 -17.90 28.59
CA PRO A 127 -46.87 -18.77 28.25
C PRO A 127 -48.14 -17.92 28.13
N GLY A 128 -48.86 -18.11 27.02
CA GLY A 128 -50.12 -17.45 26.76
C GLY A 128 -51.00 -17.48 28.01
N LYS A 129 -51.34 -16.29 28.51
CA LYS A 129 -52.43 -16.14 29.49
C LYS A 129 -53.67 -16.74 28.87
N THR A 130 -54.09 -17.86 29.46
CA THR A 130 -55.47 -18.33 29.48
C THR A 130 -56.37 -17.17 29.91
N GLU A 131 -57.24 -16.72 29.01
CA GLU A 131 -58.63 -16.37 29.29
C GLU A 131 -59.51 -16.89 28.15
#